data_AF-A0A7K7Z3M3-F1
#
_entry.id   AF-A0A7K7Z3M3-F1
#
_cell.length_a   1.000
_cell.length_b   1.000
_cell.length_c   1.000
_cell.angle_alpha   90.00
_cell.angle_beta   90.00
_cell.angle_gamma   90.00
#
_symmetry.space_group_name_H-M   'P 1'
#
loop_
_entity.id
_entity.type
_entity.pdbx_description
1 polymer ?
#
loop_
_entity_poly.entity_id
_entity_poly.type
_entity_poly.pdbx_seq_one_letter_code
_entity_poly.pdbx_strand_id
1 'polypeptide(L)'
;ENIFFSPLSISTAFAMLSLGARSNTLRELHKGLGFNLTQMEEQEIHEGFQHILQLLNDPQREAQLDMGNALFVDKQVELLQNFLDRVTNFYHAETVASNFQNPPEAIKEINKYVEAKTH
;
A
#
# COMPACT_ATOMS: atom_id res chain seq x y z
N GLU A 1 13.44 -15.88 -21.45
CA GLU A 1 12.66 -14.67 -21.13
C GLU A 1 13.29 -14.00 -19.92
N ASN A 2 13.24 -12.67 -19.85
CA ASN A 2 13.73 -11.93 -18.68
C ASN A 2 12.58 -11.74 -17.68
N ILE A 3 12.88 -11.84 -16.38
CA ILE A 3 11.91 -11.65 -15.28
C ILE A 3 12.44 -10.54 -14.39
N PHE A 4 11.61 -9.51 -14.14
CA PHE A 4 11.94 -8.39 -13.26
C PHE A 4 10.68 -7.86 -12.57
N PHE A 5 10.71 -7.76 -11.24
CA PHE A 5 9.63 -7.20 -10.42
C PHE A 5 10.16 -6.83 -9.04
N SER A 6 9.40 -6.06 -8.28
CA SER A 6 9.70 -5.72 -6.88
C SER A 6 8.82 -6.55 -5.93
N PRO A 7 9.35 -7.62 -5.31
CA PRO A 7 8.60 -8.37 -4.29
C PRO A 7 8.10 -7.48 -3.16
N LEU A 8 8.92 -6.51 -2.74
CA LEU A 8 8.58 -5.60 -1.66
C LEU A 8 7.37 -4.73 -2.01
N SER A 9 7.31 -4.16 -3.21
CA SER A 9 6.16 -3.34 -3.65
C SER A 9 4.85 -4.13 -3.63
N ILE A 10 4.88 -5.35 -4.15
CA ILE A 10 3.72 -6.24 -4.14
C ILE A 10 3.29 -6.56 -2.70
N SER A 11 4.24 -6.94 -1.84
CA SER A 11 3.95 -7.30 -0.45
C SER A 11 3.40 -6.12 0.34
N THR A 12 3.96 -4.92 0.18
CA THR A 12 3.50 -3.69 0.83
C THR A 12 2.05 -3.37 0.43
N ALA A 13 1.72 -3.45 -0.86
CA ALA A 13 0.37 -3.14 -1.33
C ALA A 13 -0.68 -4.10 -0.76
N PHE A 14 -0.39 -5.40 -0.72
CA PHE A 14 -1.31 -6.40 -0.16
C PHE A 14 -1.39 -6.37 1.37
N ALA A 15 -0.30 -6.07 2.06
CA ALA A 15 -0.31 -5.88 3.52
C ALA A 15 -1.10 -4.61 3.90
N MET A 16 -0.99 -3.53 3.11
CA MET A 16 -1.83 -2.35 3.29
C MET A 16 -3.31 -2.69 3.07
N LEU A 17 -3.63 -3.46 2.03
CA LEU A 17 -5.01 -3.90 1.75
C LEU A 17 -5.59 -4.76 2.88
N SER A 18 -4.76 -5.55 3.57
CA SER A 18 -5.22 -6.43 4.65
C SER A 18 -5.81 -5.66 5.85
N LEU A 19 -5.39 -4.41 6.08
CA LEU A 19 -5.97 -3.52 7.11
C LEU A 19 -7.50 -3.35 6.99
N GLY A 20 -8.01 -3.37 5.75
CA GLY A 20 -9.43 -3.27 5.44
C GLY A 20 -10.15 -4.62 5.29
N ALA A 21 -9.40 -5.72 5.19
CA ALA A 21 -9.96 -7.05 4.99
C ALA A 21 -10.39 -7.70 6.31
N ARG A 22 -11.32 -8.65 6.25
CA ARG A 22 -11.78 -9.42 7.42
C ARG A 22 -11.95 -10.90 7.07
N SER A 23 -12.02 -11.74 8.10
CA SER A 23 -12.35 -13.17 8.00
C SER A 23 -11.49 -13.91 6.95
N ASN A 24 -12.10 -14.59 5.98
CA ASN A 24 -11.38 -15.40 5.00
C ASN A 24 -10.49 -14.54 4.10
N THR A 25 -10.94 -13.35 3.68
CA THR A 25 -10.15 -12.45 2.85
C THR A 25 -8.85 -12.04 3.54
N LEU A 26 -8.94 -11.68 4.82
CA LEU A 26 -7.76 -11.34 5.64
C LEU A 26 -6.79 -12.53 5.74
N ARG A 27 -7.32 -13.73 6.01
CA ARG A 27 -6.52 -14.95 6.13
C ARG A 27 -5.78 -15.30 4.84
N GLU A 28 -6.45 -15.21 3.69
CA GLU A 28 -5.81 -15.51 2.39
C GLU A 28 -4.74 -14.48 2.03
N LEU A 29 -4.94 -13.19 2.35
CA LEU A 29 -3.91 -12.16 2.17
C LEU A 29 -2.66 -12.46 3.01
N HIS A 30 -2.82 -12.71 4.30
CA HIS A 30 -1.67 -13.02 5.17
C HIS A 30 -0.97 -14.32 4.77
N LYS A 31 -1.73 -15.38 4.45
CA LYS A 31 -1.16 -16.64 3.98
C LYS A 31 -0.41 -16.47 2.66
N GLY A 32 -0.97 -15.72 1.70
CA GLY A 32 -0.32 -15.45 0.42
C GLY A 32 0.98 -14.66 0.56
N LEU A 33 1.07 -13.79 1.57
CA LEU A 33 2.28 -13.05 1.94
C LEU A 33 3.26 -13.88 2.80
N GLY A 34 2.91 -15.11 3.16
CA GLY A 34 3.75 -16.00 3.96
C GLY A 34 3.71 -15.72 5.46
N PHE A 35 2.77 -14.89 5.95
CA PHE A 35 2.62 -14.63 7.38
C PHE A 35 1.77 -15.71 8.06
N ASN A 36 2.23 -16.14 9.24
CA ASN A 36 1.50 -17.06 10.09
C ASN A 36 1.02 -16.36 11.36
N LEU A 37 -0.28 -16.06 11.41
CA LEU A 37 -0.91 -15.39 12.54
C LEU A 37 -0.98 -16.23 13.82
N THR A 38 -0.55 -17.50 13.81
CA THR A 38 -0.37 -18.26 15.05
C THR A 38 0.98 -17.99 15.71
N GLN A 39 1.89 -17.28 15.03
CA GLN A 39 3.27 -17.04 15.46
C GLN A 39 3.59 -15.54 15.58
N MET A 40 2.76 -14.68 15.02
CA MET A 40 2.97 -13.24 14.93
C MET A 40 1.64 -12.52 15.00
N GLU A 41 1.60 -11.39 15.69
CA GLU A 41 0.43 -10.52 15.74
C GLU A 41 0.31 -9.70 14.45
N GLU A 42 -0.93 -9.41 14.03
CA GLU A 42 -1.18 -8.56 12.84
C GLU A 42 -0.47 -7.20 12.97
N GLN A 43 -0.43 -6.65 14.18
CA GLN A 43 0.23 -5.38 14.45
C GLN A 43 1.73 -5.41 14.11
N GLU A 44 2.44 -6.48 14.49
CA GLU A 44 3.87 -6.64 14.22
C GLU A 44 4.18 -6.66 12.72
N ILE A 45 3.27 -7.22 11.91
CA ILE A 45 3.40 -7.22 10.44
C ILE A 45 3.42 -5.79 9.92
N HIS A 46 2.44 -4.97 10.33
CA HIS A 46 2.30 -3.61 9.83
C HIS A 46 3.39 -2.67 10.34
N GLU A 47 3.82 -2.83 11.59
CA GLU A 47 4.98 -2.11 12.16
C GLU A 47 6.27 -2.46 11.41
N GLY A 48 6.45 -3.72 11.01
CA GLY A 48 7.57 -4.15 10.17
C GLY A 48 7.59 -3.43 8.81
N PHE A 49 6.44 -3.34 8.13
CA PHE A 49 6.34 -2.57 6.88
C PHE A 49 6.60 -1.08 7.08
N GLN A 50 6.06 -0.50 8.16
CA GLN A 50 6.29 0.91 8.49
C GLN A 50 7.79 1.19 8.66
N HIS A 51 8.50 0.34 9.40
CA HIS A 51 9.94 0.49 9.60
C HIS A 51 10.73 0.38 8.29
N ILE A 52 10.38 -0.58 7.43
CA ILE A 52 11.01 -0.75 6.12
C ILE A 52 10.79 0.50 5.25
N LEU A 53 9.56 1.02 5.20
CA LEU A 53 9.24 2.22 4.41
C LEU A 53 10.00 3.45 4.91
N GLN A 54 10.12 3.63 6.22
CA GLN A 54 10.91 4.70 6.82
C GLN A 54 12.39 4.58 6.45
N LEU A 55 12.95 3.36 6.51
CA LEU A 55 14.34 3.11 6.15
C LEU A 55 14.59 3.34 4.65
N LEU A 56 13.66 2.98 3.78
CA LEU A 56 13.85 3.12 2.34
C LEU A 56 13.75 4.57 1.88
N ASN A 57 12.78 5.32 2.42
CA ASN A 57 12.57 6.72 2.08
C ASN A 57 13.50 7.69 2.85
N ASP A 58 14.55 7.19 3.53
CA ASP A 58 15.53 8.04 4.21
C ASP A 58 16.49 8.67 3.17
N PRO A 59 16.47 10.01 2.98
CA PRO A 59 17.27 10.69 1.97
C PRO A 59 18.78 10.68 2.27
N GLN A 60 19.20 10.28 3.48
CA GLN A 60 20.61 10.21 3.88
C GLN A 60 21.29 8.90 3.45
N ARG A 61 20.56 7.96 2.85
CA ARG A 61 21.14 6.68 2.42
C ARG A 61 21.95 6.83 1.13
N GLU A 62 23.06 6.09 1.08
CA GLU A 62 23.94 6.03 -0.10
C GLU A 62 23.22 5.47 -1.33
N ALA A 63 22.32 4.50 -1.14
CA ALA A 63 21.43 3.99 -2.17
C ALA A 63 20.04 4.60 -1.98
N GLN A 64 19.64 5.46 -2.93
CA GLN A 64 18.31 6.05 -2.94
C GLN A 64 17.29 5.06 -3.49
N LEU A 65 16.21 4.86 -2.74
CA LEU A 65 15.04 4.11 -3.17
C LEU A 65 13.80 4.86 -2.72
N ASP A 66 12.96 5.27 -3.65
CA ASP A 66 11.71 5.94 -3.34
C ASP A 66 10.53 4.99 -3.41
N MET A 67 9.73 4.97 -2.34
CA MET A 67 8.54 4.14 -2.23
C MET A 67 7.35 4.98 -1.81
N GLY A 68 6.42 5.18 -2.76
CA GLY A 68 5.14 5.84 -2.54
C GLY A 68 3.98 4.84 -2.57
N ASN A 69 3.00 5.05 -1.69
CA ASN A 69 1.76 4.29 -1.66
C ASN A 69 0.57 5.25 -1.83
N ALA A 70 -0.44 4.85 -2.61
CA ALA A 70 -1.68 5.61 -2.70
C ALA A 70 -2.90 4.70 -2.87
N LEU A 71 -4.03 5.18 -2.37
CA LEU A 71 -5.35 4.61 -2.55
C LEU A 71 -6.19 5.59 -3.39
N PHE A 72 -6.61 5.15 -4.57
CA PHE A 72 -7.58 5.87 -5.40
C PHE A 72 -8.96 5.27 -5.17
N VAL A 73 -9.87 6.06 -4.63
CA VAL A 73 -11.17 5.58 -4.13
C VAL A 73 -12.28 6.40 -4.78
N ASP A 74 -13.39 5.75 -5.17
CA ASP A 74 -14.49 6.47 -5.79
C ASP A 74 -15.07 7.52 -4.84
N LYS A 75 -15.37 8.71 -5.36
CA LYS A 75 -15.98 9.81 -4.60
C LYS A 75 -17.28 9.45 -3.89
N GLN A 76 -17.98 8.40 -4.33
CA GLN A 76 -19.23 7.93 -3.72
C GLN A 76 -19.01 6.97 -2.55
N VAL A 77 -17.77 6.51 -2.31
CA VAL A 77 -17.45 5.56 -1.24
C VAL A 77 -16.95 6.30 -0.02
N GLU A 78 -17.67 6.16 1.09
CA GLU A 78 -17.20 6.62 2.40
C GLU A 78 -16.33 5.55 3.05
N LEU A 79 -15.07 5.90 3.31
CA LEU A 79 -14.13 5.03 3.99
C LEU A 79 -14.21 5.18 5.50
N LEU A 80 -13.99 4.07 6.21
CA LEU A 80 -13.88 4.08 7.66
C LEU A 80 -12.65 4.88 8.08
N GLN A 81 -12.82 5.85 8.99
CA GLN A 81 -11.73 6.68 9.47
C GLN A 81 -10.55 5.86 10.02
N ASN A 82 -10.84 4.80 10.78
CA ASN A 82 -9.79 3.91 11.31
C ASN A 82 -8.95 3.28 10.19
N PHE A 83 -9.55 2.93 9.05
CA PHE A 83 -8.80 2.39 7.91
C PHE A 83 -7.88 3.46 7.32
N LEU A 84 -8.39 4.68 7.10
CA LEU A 84 -7.61 5.83 6.61
C LEU A 84 -6.42 6.14 7.54
N ASP A 85 -6.66 6.16 8.85
CA ASP A 85 -5.62 6.41 9.84
C ASP A 85 -4.54 5.33 9.77
N ARG A 86 -4.93 4.05 9.71
CA ARG A 86 -3.97 2.93 9.67
C ARG A 86 -3.15 2.91 8.38
N VAL A 87 -3.75 3.11 7.20
CA VAL A 87 -2.99 3.14 5.93
C VAL A 87 -2.06 4.35 5.85
N THR A 88 -2.46 5.49 6.42
CA THR A 88 -1.62 6.69 6.49
C THR A 88 -0.44 6.46 7.45
N ASN A 89 -0.70 5.91 8.64
CA ASN A 89 0.31 5.78 9.70
C ASN A 89 1.33 4.68 9.40
N PHE A 90 0.88 3.49 9.00
CA PHE A 90 1.80 2.36 8.74
C PHE A 90 2.43 2.41 7.35
N TYR A 91 1.71 2.92 6.36
CA TYR A 91 2.12 2.80 4.96
C TYR A 91 2.45 4.14 4.29
N HIS A 92 2.32 5.25 5.00
CA HIS A 92 2.49 6.60 4.46
C HIS A 92 1.64 6.81 3.19
N ALA A 93 0.48 6.16 3.14
CA ALA A 93 -0.35 6.12 1.94
C ALA A 93 -1.14 7.42 1.77
N GLU A 94 -1.15 7.96 0.55
CA GLU A 94 -2.00 9.08 0.17
C GLU A 94 -3.38 8.54 -0.24
N THR A 95 -4.48 9.11 0.27
CA THR A 95 -5.82 8.75 -0.19
C THR A 95 -6.35 9.82 -1.12
N VAL A 96 -6.70 9.43 -2.35
CA VAL A 96 -7.19 10.31 -3.41
C VAL A 96 -8.62 9.92 -3.78
N ALA A 97 -9.52 10.91 -3.70
CA ALA A 97 -10.91 10.74 -4.10
C ALA A 97 -11.05 10.94 -5.62
N SER A 98 -11.20 9.84 -6.36
CA SER A 98 -11.23 9.80 -7.83
C SER A 98 -12.65 9.61 -8.34
N ASN A 99 -12.94 10.16 -9.53
CA ASN A 99 -14.23 9.95 -10.18
C ASN A 99 -14.15 8.75 -11.14
N PHE A 100 -14.45 7.54 -10.67
CA PHE A 100 -14.42 6.37 -11.56
C PHE A 100 -15.62 6.31 -12.51
N GLN A 101 -16.62 7.19 -12.36
CA GLN A 101 -17.66 7.40 -13.38
C GLN A 101 -17.13 8.15 -14.62
N ASN A 102 -15.92 8.74 -14.53
CA ASN A 102 -15.20 9.32 -15.66
C ASN A 102 -13.84 8.62 -15.87
N PRO A 103 -13.80 7.42 -16.50
CA PRO A 103 -12.59 6.63 -16.61
C PRO A 103 -11.39 7.34 -17.26
N PRO A 104 -11.53 8.14 -18.34
CA PRO A 104 -10.41 8.87 -18.93
C PRO A 104 -9.70 9.81 -17.94
N GLU A 105 -10.46 10.47 -17.06
CA GLU A 105 -9.92 11.37 -16.05
C GLU A 105 -9.23 10.58 -14.93
N ALA A 106 -9.86 9.51 -14.42
CA ALA A 106 -9.27 8.65 -13.40
C ALA A 106 -7.97 7.99 -13.86
N ILE A 107 -7.91 7.50 -15.12
CA ILE A 107 -6.68 6.96 -15.72
C ILE A 107 -5.58 8.02 -15.75
N LYS A 108 -5.90 9.25 -16.17
CA LYS A 108 -4.94 10.34 -16.22
C LYS A 108 -4.41 10.70 -14.83
N GLU A 109 -5.27 10.72 -13.82
CA GLU A 109 -4.91 11.01 -12.43
C GLU A 109 -3.95 9.95 -11.86
N ILE A 110 -4.30 8.67 -11.99
CA ILE A 110 -3.48 7.55 -11.50
C ILE A 110 -2.11 7.54 -12.21
N ASN A 111 -2.10 7.67 -13.54
CA ASN A 111 -0.85 7.65 -14.30
C ASN A 111 0.06 8.82 -13.93
N LYS A 112 -0.51 10.02 -13.73
CA LYS A 112 0.26 11.19 -13.31
C LYS A 112 0.87 11.01 -11.91
N TYR A 113 0.16 10.36 -10.99
CA TYR A 113 0.71 10.03 -9.69
C TYR A 113 1.91 9.07 -9.80
N VAL A 114 1.75 7.99 -10.58
CA VAL A 114 2.83 7.02 -10.78
C VAL A 114 4.04 7.69 -11.42
N GLU A 115 3.85 8.45 -12.50
CA GLU A 115 4.91 9.19 -13.20
C GLU A 115 5.68 10.13 -12.25
N ALA A 116 4.98 10.85 -11.37
CA ALA A 116 5.61 11.75 -10.42
C ALA A 116 6.42 11.04 -9.31
N LYS A 117 6.09 9.77 -9.00
CA LYS A 117 6.75 8.99 -7.94
C LYS A 117 7.89 8.10 -8.45
N THR A 118 8.00 7.86 -9.76
CA THR A 118 9.00 6.97 -10.37
C THR A 118 9.91 7.69 -11.37
N HIS A 119 10.46 8.84 -10.96
CA HIS A 119 11.29 9.76 -11.74
C HIS A 119 12.42 9.10 -12.56
#